data_AF-A0A349SUD5-F1
#
_entry.id   AF-A0A349SUD5-F1
#
_cell.length_a   1.000
_cell.length_b   1.000
_cell.length_c   1.000
_cell.angle_alpha   90.00
_cell.angle_beta   90.00
_cell.angle_gamma   90.00
#
_symmetry.space_group_name_H-M   'P 1'
#
loop_
_entity.id
_entity.type
_entity.pdbx_description
1 polymer ?
#
loop_
_entity_poly.entity_id
_entity_poly.type
_entity_poly.pdbx_seq_one_letter_code
_entity_poly.pdbx_strand_id
1 'polypeptide(L)'
;LVPVGGHNMLESLAMGTPALTGPHVFNFQVVAQMLGELDVLKTVTTPLGLGQAVESLFKNEEARYALAKRGKCVVDENRGAMDRLFGLICQQIV
;
A
#
# COMPACT_ATOMS: atom_id res chain seq x y z
N LEU A 1 13.47 -4.45 10.98
CA LEU A 1 13.31 -3.60 9.78
C LEU A 1 14.53 -3.83 8.93
N VAL A 2 14.33 -4.33 7.71
CA VAL A 2 15.41 -4.94 6.93
C VAL A 2 15.60 -4.15 5.63
N PRO A 3 16.83 -3.80 5.24
CA PRO A 3 17.11 -2.97 4.07
C PRO A 3 17.11 -3.76 2.76
N VAL A 4 16.06 -4.54 2.49
CA VAL A 4 15.92 -5.36 1.26
C VAL A 4 15.02 -4.72 0.18
N GLY A 5 14.43 -3.55 0.47
CA GLY A 5 13.69 -2.75 -0.51
C GLY A 5 12.18 -2.81 -0.42
N GLY A 6 11.66 -3.54 0.58
CA GLY A 6 10.23 -3.63 0.87
C GLY A 6 9.52 -4.62 -0.06
N HIS A 7 8.32 -5.02 0.35
CA HIS A 7 7.40 -5.79 -0.47
C HIS A 7 6.44 -4.86 -1.21
N ASN A 8 5.72 -5.37 -2.21
CA ASN A 8 4.71 -4.59 -2.90
C ASN A 8 3.49 -4.38 -1.99
N MET A 9 3.35 -3.18 -1.41
CA MET A 9 2.25 -2.86 -0.49
C MET A 9 0.86 -3.03 -1.14
N LEU A 10 0.75 -2.94 -2.47
CA LEU A 10 -0.51 -3.10 -3.19
C LEU A 10 -1.07 -4.52 -3.06
N GLU A 11 -0.23 -5.54 -2.90
CA GLU A 11 -0.67 -6.94 -2.73
C GLU A 11 -1.48 -7.11 -1.42
N SER A 12 -0.99 -6.53 -0.32
CA SER A 12 -1.68 -6.56 0.97
C SER A 12 -3.01 -5.80 0.93
N LEU A 13 -3.01 -4.63 0.30
CA LEU A 13 -4.21 -3.80 0.16
C LEU A 13 -5.25 -4.47 -0.76
N ALA A 14 -4.83 -5.14 -1.83
CA ALA A 14 -5.70 -5.89 -2.73
C ALA A 14 -6.45 -7.01 -2.00
N MET A 15 -5.79 -7.66 -1.03
CA MET A 15 -6.38 -8.69 -0.17
C MET A 15 -7.32 -8.12 0.91
N GLY A 16 -7.54 -6.81 0.96
CA GLY A 16 -8.40 -6.17 1.96
C GLY A 16 -7.79 -6.23 3.36
N THR A 17 -6.47 -6.14 3.46
CA THR A 17 -5.76 -6.08 4.75
C THR A 17 -5.00 -4.76 4.88
N PRO A 18 -4.89 -4.19 6.10
CA PRO A 18 -4.04 -3.03 6.32
C PRO A 18 -2.57 -3.33 6.02
N ALA A 19 -1.86 -2.38 5.43
CA ALA A 19 -0.43 -2.49 5.18
C ALA A 19 0.38 -1.66 6.18
N LEU A 20 1.41 -2.28 6.77
CA LEU A 20 2.47 -1.61 7.52
C LEU A 20 3.78 -1.84 6.76
N THR A 21 4.62 -0.81 6.67
CA THR A 21 5.95 -0.95 6.03
C THR A 21 7.07 -0.38 6.89
N GLY A 22 8.28 -0.81 6.60
CA GLY A 22 9.50 -0.22 7.15
C GLY A 22 9.98 1.00 6.34
N PRO A 23 11.06 1.67 6.77
CA PRO A 23 11.60 2.82 6.04
C PRO A 23 12.27 2.44 4.71
N HIS A 24 12.61 1.16 4.52
CA HIS A 24 13.35 0.68 3.36
C HIS A 24 12.39 0.25 2.24
N VAL A 25 11.89 1.21 1.47
CA VAL A 25 10.91 0.99 0.38
C VAL A 25 11.46 1.32 -1.00
N PHE A 26 12.78 1.23 -1.23
CA PHE A 26 13.38 1.73 -2.48
C PHE A 26 12.79 1.09 -3.76
N ASN A 27 12.35 -0.17 -3.73
CA ASN A 27 11.71 -0.81 -4.88
C ASN A 27 10.30 -0.27 -5.17
N PHE A 28 9.66 0.33 -4.17
CA PHE A 28 8.26 0.76 -4.20
C PHE A 28 8.12 2.20 -3.67
N GLN A 29 9.14 3.04 -3.80
CA GLN A 29 9.19 4.35 -3.13
C GLN A 29 8.03 5.26 -3.58
N VAL A 30 7.77 5.32 -4.88
CA VAL A 30 6.66 6.09 -5.46
C VAL A 30 5.31 5.60 -4.92
N VAL A 31 5.14 4.28 -4.85
CA VAL A 31 3.92 3.67 -4.31
C VAL A 31 3.80 3.95 -2.81
N ALA A 32 4.88 3.85 -2.04
CA ALA A 32 4.90 4.13 -0.62
C ALA A 32 4.49 5.57 -0.31
N GLN A 33 5.02 6.53 -1.08
CA GLN A 33 4.68 7.94 -0.95
C GLN A 33 3.19 8.17 -1.26
N MET A 34 2.71 7.69 -2.40
CA MET A 34 1.30 7.80 -2.79
C MET A 34 0.36 7.23 -1.73
N LEU A 35 0.64 6.02 -1.23
CA LEU A 35 -0.19 5.38 -0.21
C LEU A 35 -0.12 6.09 1.15
N GLY A 36 1.01 6.73 1.46
CA GLY A 36 1.17 7.59 2.63
C GLY A 36 0.36 8.88 2.52
N GLU A 37 0.40 9.56 1.37
CA GLU A 37 -0.40 10.76 1.09
C GLU A 37 -1.91 10.48 1.13
N LEU A 38 -2.31 9.26 0.76
CA LEU A 38 -3.69 8.79 0.84
C LEU A 38 -4.09 8.27 2.23
N ASP A 39 -3.20 8.34 3.23
CA ASP A 39 -3.42 7.84 4.59
C ASP A 39 -3.86 6.36 4.66
N VAL A 40 -3.36 5.52 3.75
CA VAL A 40 -3.66 4.07 3.69
C VAL A 40 -2.45 3.18 3.98
N LEU A 41 -1.28 3.76 4.21
CA LEU A 41 -0.05 3.06 4.57
C LEU A 41 0.62 3.73 5.77
N LYS A 42 1.03 2.94 6.76
CA LYS A 42 1.81 3.43 7.89
C LYS A 42 3.25 2.93 7.83
N THR A 43 4.20 3.86 7.88
CA THR A 43 5.63 3.56 7.97
C THR A 43 6.06 3.47 9.42
N VAL A 44 6.79 2.41 9.76
CA VAL A 44 7.28 2.13 11.10
C VAL A 44 8.81 2.03 11.07
N THR A 45 9.48 2.77 11.97
CA THR A 45 10.95 2.90 11.98
C THR A 45 11.65 2.14 13.09
N THR A 46 10.92 1.51 14.01
CA THR A 46 11.50 0.70 15.11
C THR A 46 10.77 -0.63 15.31
N PRO A 47 11.44 -1.67 15.87
CA PRO A 47 10.77 -2.92 16.25
C PRO A 47 9.64 -2.71 17.27
N LEU A 48 9.83 -1.84 18.26
CA LEU A 48 8.79 -1.51 19.24
C LEU A 48 7.60 -0.83 18.57
N GLY A 49 7.85 0.12 17.67
CA GLY A 49 6.80 0.78 16.91
C GLY A 49 5.99 -0.18 16.05
N LEU A 50 6.60 -1.28 15.60
CA LEU A 50 5.89 -2.31 14.82
C LEU A 50 4.90 -3.06 15.72
N GLY A 51 5.36 -3.49 16.90
CA GLY A 51 4.49 -4.11 17.90
C GLY A 51 3.31 -3.22 18.27
N GLN A 52 3.57 -1.94 18.56
CA GLN A 52 2.53 -0.96 18.89
C GLN A 52 1.53 -0.73 17.75
N ALA A 53 2.01 -0.65 16.51
CA ALA A 53 1.14 -0.47 15.34
C ALA A 53 0.24 -1.70 15.13
N VAL A 54 0.79 -2.90 15.23
CA VAL A 54 0.04 -4.16 15.13
C VAL A 54 -0.98 -4.29 16.26
N GLU A 55 -0.58 -4.00 17.50
CA GLU A 55 -1.49 -4.03 18.66
C GLU A 55 -2.65 -3.03 18.50
N SER A 56 -2.36 -1.81 18.02
CA SER A 56 -3.38 -0.79 17.73
C SER A 56 -4.41 -1.27 16.71
N LEU A 57 -3.97 -1.94 15.63
CA LEU A 57 -4.86 -2.54 14.63
C LEU A 57 -5.70 -3.69 15.20
N PHE A 58 -5.17 -4.47 16.14
CA PHE A 58 -5.93 -5.54 16.78
C PHE A 58 -6.96 -5.02 17.79
N LYS A 59 -6.64 -3.92 18.50
CA LYS A 59 -7.51 -3.34 19.53
C LYS A 59 -8.70 -2.56 18.96
N ASN A 60 -8.57 -1.99 17.76
CA ASN A 60 -9.63 -1.21 17.14
C ASN A 60 -10.07 -1.82 15.81
N GLU A 61 -11.04 -2.71 15.89
CA GLU A 61 -11.59 -3.44 14.75
C GLU A 61 -12.22 -2.52 13.70
N GLU A 62 -12.98 -1.51 14.11
CA GLU A 62 -13.63 -0.56 13.22
C GLU A 62 -12.60 0.24 12.41
N ALA A 63 -11.58 0.79 13.09
CA ALA A 63 -10.51 1.53 12.42
C ALA A 63 -9.70 0.63 11.48
N ARG A 64 -9.44 -0.63 11.88
CA ARG A 64 -8.77 -1.63 11.04
C ARG A 64 -9.57 -1.90 9.76
N TYR A 65 -10.87 -2.11 9.86
CA TYR A 65 -11.72 -2.34 8.68
C TYR A 65 -11.84 -1.12 7.79
N ALA A 66 -11.98 0.08 8.37
CA ALA A 66 -12.01 1.32 7.60
C ALA A 66 -10.70 1.53 6.82
N LEU A 67 -9.55 1.28 7.45
CA LEU A 67 -8.24 1.38 6.81
C LEU A 67 -8.09 0.35 5.67
N ALA A 68 -8.43 -0.91 5.93
CA ALA A 68 -8.39 -1.97 4.93
C ALA A 68 -9.28 -1.65 3.72
N LYS A 69 -10.51 -1.17 3.96
CA LYS A 69 -11.45 -0.79 2.91
C LYS A 69 -10.92 0.36 2.05
N ARG A 70 -10.37 1.41 2.69
CA ARG A 70 -9.77 2.55 1.98
C ARG A 70 -8.58 2.10 1.13
N GLY A 71 -7.68 1.31 1.69
CA GLY A 71 -6.52 0.79 0.96
C GLY A 71 -6.93 -0.08 -0.24
N LYS A 72 -7.94 -0.94 -0.07
CA LYS A 72 -8.48 -1.73 -1.18
C LYS A 72 -9.11 -0.86 -2.27
N CYS A 73 -9.84 0.19 -1.90
CA CYS A 73 -10.43 1.15 -2.84
C CYS A 73 -9.36 1.77 -3.74
N VAL A 74 -8.23 2.19 -3.17
CA VAL A 74 -7.09 2.72 -3.93
C VAL A 74 -6.58 1.73 -4.98
N VAL A 75 -6.48 0.44 -4.63
CA VAL A 75 -6.08 -0.61 -5.59
C VAL A 75 -7.14 -0.80 -6.69
N ASP A 76 -8.41 -0.86 -6.31
CA ASP A 76 -9.52 -1.09 -7.23
C ASP A 76 -9.65 0.08 -8.24
N GLU A 77 -9.48 1.33 -7.81
CA GLU A 77 -9.48 2.53 -8.66
C GLU A 77 -8.34 2.54 -9.68
N ASN A 78 -7.19 1.98 -9.30
CA ASN A 78 -6.03 1.87 -10.18
C ASN A 78 -6.05 0.61 -11.07
N ARG A 79 -7.09 -0.25 -10.94
CA ARG A 79 -7.23 -1.44 -11.77
C ARG A 79 -7.50 -1.06 -13.23
N GLY A 80 -6.99 -1.88 -14.15
CA GLY A 80 -7.10 -1.64 -15.60
C GLY A 80 -6.18 -0.52 -16.12
N ALA A 81 -5.30 0.05 -15.29
CA ALA A 81 -4.32 1.05 -15.75
C ALA A 81 -3.40 0.51 -16.85
N MET A 82 -3.02 -0.77 -16.77
CA MET A 82 -2.24 -1.46 -17.78
C MET A 82 -2.98 -1.52 -19.13
N ASP A 83 -4.27 -1.91 -19.13
CA ASP A 83 -5.06 -2.00 -20.36
C ASP A 83 -5.25 -0.62 -21.01
N ARG A 84 -5.49 0.42 -20.18
CA ARG A 84 -5.58 1.82 -20.64
C ARG A 84 -4.27 2.27 -21.27
N LEU A 85 -3.13 2.00 -20.62
CA LEU A 85 -1.81 2.34 -21.14
C LEU A 85 -1.53 1.61 -22.46
N PHE A 86 -1.86 0.31 -22.53
CA PHE A 86 -1.68 -0.47 -23.74
C PHE A 86 -2.52 0.08 -24.89
N GLY A 87 -3.78 0.45 -24.64
CA GLY A 87 -4.63 1.09 -25.65
C GLY A 87 -4.04 2.39 -26.20
N LEU A 88 -3.44 3.24 -25.35
CA LEU A 88 -2.77 4.47 -25.77
C LEU A 88 -1.52 4.19 -26.62
N ILE A 89 -0.72 3.19 -26.24
CA ILE A 89 0.47 2.79 -27.01
C ILE A 89 0.04 2.27 -28.39
N CYS A 90 -0.99 1.42 -28.46
CA CYS A 90 -1.51 0.93 -29.74
C CYS A 90 -2.00 2.05 -30.66
N GLN A 91 -2.61 3.11 -30.11
CA GLN A 91 -3.04 4.28 -30.89
C GLN A 91 -1.89 5.11 -31.46
N GLN A 92 -0.67 5.00 -30.90
CA GLN A 92 0.51 5.75 -31.36
C GLN A 92 1.38 4.97 -32.35
N ILE A 93 1.16 3.65 -32.48
CA ILE A 93 1.94 2.76 -33.35
C ILE A 93 1.22 2.52 -34.71
N VAL A 94 -0.08 2.84 -34.81
CA VAL A 94 -0.87 2.83 -36.06
C VAL A 94 -0.96 4.23 -36.63
#